data_AF-A0A1B8YC05-F1
#
_entry.id   AF-A0A1B8YC05-F1
#
_cell.length_a   1.000
_cell.length_b   1.000
_cell.length_c   1.000
_cell.angle_alpha   90.00
_cell.angle_beta   90.00
_cell.angle_gamma   90.00
#
_symmetry.space_group_name_H-M   'P 1'
#
loop_
_entity.id
_entity.type
_entity.pdbx_description
1 polymer ?
#
loop_
_entity_poly.entity_id
_entity_poly.type
_entity_poly.pdbx_seq_one_letter_code
_entity_poly.pdbx_strand_id
1 'polypeptide(L)' 'MNEQVRNNRYFASTTLFRQAIHRFFTEILPELAGNLSGRINDNFQVLNPASSS' A
#
# COMPACT_ATOMS: atom_id res chain seq x y z
N MET A 1 3.56 11.16 2.21
CA MET A 1 3.88 10.16 1.17
C MET A 1 5.37 9.74 1.16
N ASN A 2 6.13 9.91 2.24
CA ASN A 2 7.56 9.53 2.30
C ASN A 2 8.02 9.04 3.68
N GLU A 3 7.12 8.70 4.61
CA GLU A 3 7.50 8.26 5.97
C GLU A 3 7.94 6.78 6.04
N GLN A 4 7.79 6.03 4.94
CA GLN A 4 8.32 4.69 4.80
C GLN A 4 8.95 4.56 3.42
N VAL A 5 10.09 5.21 3.21
CA VAL A 5 10.96 4.91 2.07
C VAL A 5 11.09 3.39 2.00
N ARG A 6 10.35 2.81 1.04
CA ARG A 6 10.33 1.44 0.54
C ARG A 6 11.19 0.49 1.37
N ASN A 7 10.52 -0.46 2.04
CA ASN A 7 11.07 -1.54 2.86
C ASN A 7 12.18 -2.33 2.12
N ASN A 8 13.37 -1.72 1.97
CA ASN A 8 14.55 -2.17 1.21
C ASN A 8 15.25 -3.31 1.96
N ARG A 9 14.46 -4.29 2.39
CA ARG A 9 14.90 -5.45 3.11
C ARG A 9 15.60 -6.37 2.14
N TYR A 10 16.90 -6.57 2.36
CA TYR A 10 17.65 -7.60 1.68
C TYR A 10 17.22 -8.98 2.17
N PHE A 11 17.06 -9.92 1.24
CA PHE A 11 16.79 -11.31 1.53
C PHE A 11 18.00 -12.15 1.14
N ALA A 12 18.58 -12.85 2.12
CA ALA A 12 19.76 -13.68 1.92
C ALA A 12 19.50 -14.92 1.04
N SER A 13 18.23 -15.26 0.79
CA SER A 13 17.85 -16.35 -0.11
C SER A 13 16.52 -16.09 -0.80
N THR A 14 16.36 -16.69 -1.99
CA THR A 14 15.12 -16.63 -2.77
C THR A 14 13.95 -17.27 -2.04
N THR A 15 14.18 -18.30 -1.23
CA THR A 15 13.12 -18.96 -0.44
C THR A 15 12.53 -18.02 0.60
N LEU A 16 13.39 -17.29 1.33
CA LEU A 16 12.95 -16.32 2.34
C LEU A 16 12.18 -15.16 1.69
N PHE A 17 12.65 -14.69 0.54
CA PHE A 17 11.93 -13.68 -0.24
C PHE A 17 10.54 -14.17 -0.66
N ARG A 18 10.44 -15.38 -1.22
CA ARG A 18 9.16 -15.97 -1.65
C ARG A 18 8.17 -16.13 -0.49
N GLN A 19 8.64 -16.62 0.66
CA GLN A 19 7.81 -16.74 1.85
C GLN A 19 7.32 -15.37 2.33
N ALA A 20 8.19 -14.36 2.36
CA ALA A 20 7.83 -13.01 2.77
C ALA A 20 6.81 -12.37 1.81
N ILE A 21 6.98 -12.54 0.50
CA ILE A 21 6.01 -12.06 -0.49
C ILE A 21 4.68 -12.79 -0.35
N HIS A 22 4.69 -14.11 -0.22
CA HIS A 22 3.46 -14.88 -0.05
C HIS A 22 2.68 -14.41 1.18
N ARG A 23 3.37 -14.31 2.32
CA ARG A 23 2.79 -13.80 3.58
C ARG A 23 2.24 -12.38 3.43
N PHE A 24 2.94 -11.52 2.70
CA PHE A 24 2.48 -10.15 2.44
C PHE A 24 1.10 -10.15 1.76
N PHE A 25 0.93 -10.94 0.69
CA PHE A 25 -0.34 -10.96 -0.04
C PHE A 25 -1.47 -11.71 0.69
N THR A 26 -1.15 -12.74 1.47
CA THR A 26 -2.18 -13.56 2.14
C THR A 26 -2.61 -13.04 3.51
N GLU A 27 -1.72 -12.36 4.25
CA GLU A 27 -1.98 -11.94 5.63
C GLU A 27 -1.93 -10.42 5.78
N ILE A 28 -0.83 -9.80 5.36
CA ILE A 28 -0.54 -8.39 5.68
C ILE A 28 -1.41 -7.45 4.84
N LEU A 29 -1.53 -7.70 3.53
CA LEU A 29 -2.29 -6.85 2.63
C LEU A 29 -3.80 -6.85 2.97
N PRO A 30 -4.46 -7.99 3.25
CA PRO A 30 -5.85 -7.98 3.70
C PRO A 30 -6.08 -7.22 5.01
N GLU A 31 -5.17 -7.35 5.98
CA GLU A 31 -5.23 -6.60 7.25
C GLU A 31 -5.09 -5.08 6.99
N LEU A 32 -4.17 -4.71 6.10
CA LEU A 32 -3.92 -3.32 5.75
C LEU A 32 -4.97 -2.75 4.78
N ALA A 33 -5.71 -3.57 4.05
CA ALA A 33 -6.67 -3.15 3.02
C ALA A 33 -7.74 -2.22 3.58
N GLY A 34 -8.26 -2.52 4.78
CA GLY A 34 -9.24 -1.66 5.45
C GLY A 34 -8.70 -0.26 5.76
N ASN A 35 -7.41 -0.14 6.09
CA ASN A 35 -6.74 1.13 6.30
C ASN A 35 -6.31 1.81 4.98
N LEU A 36 -5.95 1.02 3.96
CA LEU A 36 -5.56 1.50 2.63
C LEU A 36 -6.73 2.14 1.89
N SER A 37 -7.96 1.61 2.03
CA SER A 37 -9.14 2.19 1.39
C SER A 37 -9.37 3.65 1.79
N GLY A 38 -9.09 4.02 3.04
CA GLY A 38 -9.12 5.42 3.48
C GLY A 38 -7.95 6.24 2.93
N ARG A 39 -6.73 5.67 2.99
CA ARG A 39 -5.50 6.38 2.58
C ARG A 39 -5.36 6.61 1.07
N ILE A 40 -5.91 5.73 0.23
CA ILE A 40 -5.98 5.96 -1.23
C ILE A 40 -6.84 7.19 -1.51
N ASN A 41 -7.86 7.47 -0.70
CA ASN A 41 -8.74 8.63 -0.88
C ASN A 41 -8.24 9.88 -0.14
N ASP A 42 -7.40 9.77 0.88
CA ASP A 42 -6.88 10.90 1.66
C ASP A 42 -5.89 11.80 0.89
N ASN A 43 -5.30 11.32 -0.21
CA ASN A 43 -4.34 12.10 -1.01
C ASN A 43 -4.73 12.30 -2.48
N PHE A 44 -5.88 11.78 -2.91
CA PHE A 44 -6.46 12.16 -4.18
C PHE A 44 -7.43 13.30 -3.93
N GLN A 45 -7.08 14.50 -4.40
CA GLN A 45 -8.06 15.58 -4.50
C GLN A 45 -9.22 15.07 -5.35
N VAL A 46 -10.36 14.79 -4.71
CA VAL A 46 -11.63 14.62 -5.40
C VAL A 46 -12.00 15.99 -5.95
N LEU A 47 -11.65 16.25 -7.20
CA LEU A 47 -12.00 17.50 -7.88
C LEU A 47 -13.51 17.49 -8.10
N ASN A 48 -14.23 18.27 -7.31
CA ASN A 48 -15.64 18.54 -7.59
C ASN A 48 -15.72 19.35 -8.89
N PRO A 49 -16.60 18.98 -9.84
CA PRO A 49 -16.80 19.77 -11.05
C PRO A 49 -17.26 21.18 -10.66
N ALA A 50 -16.70 22.20 -11.32
CA ALA A 50 -17.16 23.56 -11.15
C ALA A 50 -18.62 23.67 -11.61
N SER A 51 -19.49 24.28 -10.81
CA SER A 51 -20.85 24.58 -11.23
C SER A 51 -20.82 25.49 -12.44
N SER A 52 -21.43 25.06 -13.55
CA SER A 52 -21.63 25.88 -14.73
C SER A 52 -22.69 26.95 -14.45
N SER A 53 -22.38 28.20 -14.79
CA SER A 53 -23.31 29.34 -14.81
C SER A 53 -24.22 29.33 -16.04
#